data_AF-A0A8B7DUT2-F1
#
_entry.id   AF-A0A8B7DUT2-F1
#
_cell.length_a   1.000
_cell.length_b   1.000
_cell.length_c   1.000
_cell.angle_alpha   90.00
_cell.angle_beta   90.00
_cell.angle_gamma   90.00
#
_symmetry.space_group_name_H-M   'P 1'
#
loop_
_entity.id
_entity.type
_entity.pdbx_description
1 polymer ?
#
loop_
_entity_poly.entity_id
_entity_poly.type
_entity_poly.pdbx_seq_one_letter_code
_entity_poly.pdbx_strand_id
1 'polypeptide(L)'
;MVGSPTALANKDLEAQLYSAANNNGLYVPAGAFWGAEDIQKMASQGSLKALKVTMKKHPSSLKLNGELAEMVKNMSGETLVLYDGPVRDLCPLAPSNVNTMACAAIAASNLGFDKVQGCLVADKRLACHIIEIDVVGPSNNNGDCFTVRTVRTNPSQSGAVTGNETYASFLQSVKRARCKGPGVHLC
;
A
#
# COMPACT_ATOMS: atom_id res chain seq x y z
N MET A 1 -11.82 -10.27 8.69
CA MET A 1 -10.47 -9.68 8.53
C MET A 1 -10.02 -9.90 7.10
N VAL A 2 -9.33 -8.94 6.49
CA VAL A 2 -8.81 -9.04 5.12
C VAL A 2 -7.31 -9.33 5.17
N GLY A 3 -6.90 -10.57 4.89
CA GLY A 3 -5.48 -10.94 4.89
C GLY A 3 -4.69 -10.34 3.73
N SER A 4 -5.34 -10.13 2.58
CA SER A 4 -4.74 -9.54 1.37
C SER A 4 -5.61 -8.37 0.88
N PRO A 5 -5.33 -7.13 1.30
CA PRO A 5 -6.12 -5.95 0.92
C PRO A 5 -6.14 -5.66 -0.58
N THR A 6 -5.20 -6.22 -1.35
CA THR A 6 -5.20 -6.15 -2.83
C THR A 6 -6.49 -6.66 -3.47
N ALA A 7 -7.23 -7.55 -2.81
CA ALA A 7 -8.52 -8.03 -3.29
C ALA A 7 -9.57 -6.90 -3.43
N LEU A 8 -9.48 -5.85 -2.61
CA LEU A 8 -10.39 -4.69 -2.67
C LEU A 8 -10.11 -3.76 -3.85
N ALA A 9 -9.11 -4.04 -4.69
CA ALA A 9 -9.01 -3.40 -5.99
C ALA A 9 -10.14 -3.83 -6.95
N ASN A 10 -10.76 -4.99 -6.73
CA ASN A 10 -11.98 -5.36 -7.42
C ASN A 10 -13.16 -4.51 -6.90
N LYS A 11 -13.75 -3.68 -7.76
CA LYS A 11 -14.79 -2.70 -7.41
C LYS A 11 -16.04 -3.35 -6.81
N ASP A 12 -16.46 -4.50 -7.32
CA ASP A 12 -17.66 -5.18 -6.83
C ASP A 12 -17.44 -5.73 -5.42
N LEU A 13 -16.29 -6.38 -5.19
CA LEU A 13 -15.90 -6.89 -3.89
C LEU A 13 -15.71 -5.75 -2.87
N GLU A 14 -15.06 -4.65 -3.29
CA GLU A 14 -14.90 -3.44 -2.49
C GLU A 14 -16.26 -2.93 -2.02
N ALA A 15 -17.20 -2.70 -2.95
CA ALA A 15 -18.53 -2.19 -2.63
C ALA A 15 -19.31 -3.15 -1.70
N GLN A 16 -19.25 -4.45 -1.96
CA GLN A 16 -19.91 -5.46 -1.11
C GLN A 16 -19.36 -5.46 0.31
N LEU A 17 -18.03 -5.41 0.48
CA LEU A 17 -17.39 -5.42 1.79
C LEU A 17 -17.62 -4.10 2.55
N TYR A 18 -17.60 -2.95 1.87
CA TYR A 18 -17.92 -1.66 2.48
C TYR A 18 -19.38 -1.61 2.93
N SER A 19 -20.31 -2.12 2.11
CA SER A 19 -21.72 -2.23 2.50
C SER A 19 -21.91 -3.14 3.71
N ALA A 20 -21.27 -4.31 3.73
CA ALA A 20 -21.31 -5.22 4.87
C ALA A 20 -20.70 -4.58 6.14
N ALA A 21 -19.69 -3.73 5.98
CA ALA A 21 -19.04 -3.02 7.07
C ALA A 21 -19.95 -1.99 7.77
N ASN A 22 -21.08 -1.60 7.17
CA ASN A 22 -22.07 -0.75 7.86
C ASN A 22 -22.67 -1.42 9.11
N ASN A 23 -22.71 -2.76 9.13
CA ASN A 23 -23.23 -3.55 10.25
C ASN A 23 -22.15 -4.43 10.91
N ASN A 24 -20.95 -4.51 10.33
CA ASN A 24 -19.89 -5.43 10.76
C ASN A 24 -18.52 -4.73 10.79
N GLY A 25 -17.57 -5.28 11.55
CA GLY A 25 -16.18 -4.80 11.53
C GLY A 25 -15.37 -5.43 10.40
N LEU A 26 -14.89 -4.63 9.44
CA LEU A 26 -13.95 -5.06 8.42
C LEU A 26 -12.52 -4.68 8.83
N TYR A 27 -11.82 -5.62 9.46
CA TYR A 27 -10.45 -5.41 9.95
C TYR A 27 -9.41 -5.67 8.86
N VAL A 28 -8.53 -4.71 8.62
CA VAL A 28 -7.44 -4.76 7.64
C VAL A 28 -6.11 -4.53 8.37
N PRO A 29 -5.17 -5.48 8.35
CA PRO A 29 -3.87 -5.32 8.99
C PRO A 29 -3.00 -4.34 8.20
N ALA A 30 -2.51 -3.28 8.86
CA ALA A 30 -1.68 -2.26 8.21
C ALA A 30 -0.35 -2.85 7.68
N GLY A 31 0.18 -3.87 8.37
CA GLY A 31 1.36 -4.61 7.95
C GLY A 31 2.56 -3.70 7.76
N ALA A 32 2.94 -3.51 6.51
CA ALA A 32 4.13 -2.75 6.15
C ALA A 32 3.89 -1.23 5.96
N PHE A 33 2.64 -0.78 6.05
CA PHE A 33 2.22 0.59 5.81
C PHE A 33 2.39 1.46 7.05
N TRP A 34 3.34 2.40 7.00
CA TRP A 34 3.63 3.33 8.09
C TRP A 34 2.82 4.62 7.94
N GLY A 35 2.39 5.23 9.05
CA GLY A 35 1.63 6.49 9.03
C GLY A 35 0.14 6.34 8.71
N ALA A 36 -0.41 5.13 8.83
CA ALA A 36 -1.82 4.84 8.52
C ALA A 36 -2.80 5.75 9.29
N GLU A 37 -2.54 5.97 10.58
CA GLU A 37 -3.44 6.75 11.44
C GLU A 37 -3.54 8.22 11.01
N ASP A 38 -2.41 8.87 10.73
CA ASP A 38 -2.40 10.28 10.32
C ASP A 38 -3.00 10.46 8.93
N ILE A 39 -2.74 9.52 8.01
CA ILE A 39 -3.35 9.51 6.69
C ILE A 39 -4.87 9.34 6.79
N GLN A 40 -5.36 8.46 7.67
CA GLN A 40 -6.81 8.31 7.92
C GLN A 40 -7.43 9.59 8.49
N LYS A 41 -6.76 10.28 9.42
CA LYS A 41 -7.23 11.57 9.95
C LYS A 41 -7.33 12.61 8.83
N MET A 42 -6.31 12.74 7.99
CA MET A 42 -6.35 13.67 6.86
C MET A 42 -7.42 13.33 5.82
N ALA A 43 -7.58 12.04 5.50
CA ALA A 43 -8.57 11.58 4.55
C ALA A 43 -10.00 11.83 5.04
N SER A 44 -10.29 11.53 6.31
CA SER A 44 -11.60 11.76 6.91
C SER A 44 -11.97 13.25 7.01
N GLN A 45 -10.99 14.15 7.11
CA GLN A 45 -11.18 15.60 7.03
C GLN A 45 -11.19 16.15 5.59
N GLY A 46 -10.92 15.33 4.57
CA GLY A 46 -10.78 15.78 3.18
C GLY A 46 -9.55 16.66 2.90
N SER A 47 -8.59 16.70 3.83
CA SER A 47 -7.37 17.49 3.73
C SER A 47 -6.25 16.76 2.97
N LEU A 48 -6.30 15.43 2.86
CA LEU A 48 -5.39 14.63 2.03
C LEU A 48 -5.63 14.94 0.54
N LYS A 49 -4.64 15.50 -0.15
CA LYS A 49 -4.73 15.91 -1.57
C LYS A 49 -4.06 14.94 -2.52
N ALA A 50 -2.94 14.33 -2.11
CA ALA A 50 -2.31 13.25 -2.86
C ALA A 50 -1.61 12.27 -1.91
N LEU A 51 -1.54 11.02 -2.34
CA LEU A 51 -0.78 9.96 -1.67
C LEU A 51 -0.11 9.11 -2.75
N LYS A 52 1.22 9.00 -2.68
CA LYS A 52 2.00 8.08 -3.51
C LYS A 52 2.78 7.13 -2.62
N VAL A 53 2.74 5.84 -2.96
CA VAL A 53 3.53 4.81 -2.31
C VAL A 53 4.47 4.20 -3.35
N THR A 54 5.77 4.37 -3.14
CA THR A 54 6.80 3.76 -3.98
C THR A 54 7.40 2.57 -3.25
N MET A 55 7.38 1.39 -3.85
CA MET A 55 8.03 0.19 -3.31
C MET A 55 9.18 -0.23 -4.21
N LYS A 56 10.37 -0.38 -3.63
CA LYS A 56 11.57 -0.85 -4.32
C LYS A 56 12.00 -2.18 -3.74
N LYS A 57 12.21 -3.17 -4.60
CA LYS A 57 12.65 -4.52 -4.20
C LYS A 57 13.66 -5.07 -5.20
N HIS A 58 14.45 -6.03 -4.74
CA HIS A 58 15.24 -6.85 -5.64
C HIS A 58 14.32 -7.61 -6.62
N PRO A 59 14.69 -7.75 -7.91
CA PRO A 59 13.90 -8.50 -8.89
C PRO A 59 13.46 -9.89 -8.42
N SER A 60 14.33 -10.64 -7.74
CA SER A 60 14.01 -11.97 -7.22
C SER A 60 12.92 -12.00 -6.14
N SER A 61 12.64 -10.86 -5.48
CA SER A 61 11.62 -10.73 -4.45
C SER A 61 10.24 -10.33 -5.01
N LEU A 62 10.12 -10.17 -6.33
CA LEU A 62 8.90 -9.74 -7.00
C LEU A 62 8.13 -10.95 -7.56
N LYS A 63 6.92 -11.18 -7.05
CA LYS A 63 5.98 -12.18 -7.56
C LYS A 63 4.90 -11.46 -8.37
N LEU A 64 5.17 -11.35 -9.67
CA LEU A 64 4.40 -10.54 -10.60
C LEU A 64 3.64 -11.43 -11.59
N ASN A 65 2.58 -10.87 -12.16
CA ASN A 65 1.74 -11.47 -13.19
C ASN A 65 1.81 -10.64 -14.48
N GLY A 66 1.48 -11.26 -15.61
CA GLY A 66 1.28 -10.57 -16.88
C GLY A 66 2.51 -9.79 -17.35
N GLU A 67 2.29 -8.59 -17.89
CA GLU A 67 3.34 -7.74 -18.48
C GLU A 67 4.47 -7.41 -17.51
N LEU A 68 4.18 -7.22 -16.21
CA LEU A 68 5.20 -6.87 -15.22
C LEU A 68 6.21 -8.02 -15.00
N ALA A 69 5.76 -9.27 -15.11
CA ALA A 69 6.64 -10.43 -15.01
C ALA A 69 7.61 -10.51 -16.19
N GLU A 70 7.12 -10.24 -17.40
CA GLU A 70 7.95 -10.21 -18.61
C GLU A 70 8.93 -9.03 -18.59
N MET A 71 8.53 -7.86 -18.07
CA MET A 71 9.43 -6.72 -17.89
C MET A 71 10.61 -7.06 -16.98
N VAL A 72 10.36 -7.71 -15.82
CA VAL A 72 11.43 -8.12 -14.91
C VAL A 72 12.36 -9.16 -15.55
N LYS A 73 11.80 -10.14 -16.27
CA LYS A 73 12.58 -11.18 -16.94
C LYS A 73 13.53 -10.61 -18.00
N ASN A 74 13.09 -9.58 -18.71
CA ASN A 74 13.85 -8.91 -19.77
C ASN A 74 14.70 -7.73 -19.27
N MET A 75 14.82 -7.54 -17.95
CA MET A 75 15.53 -6.42 -17.35
C MET A 75 17.05 -6.48 -17.59
N SER A 76 17.55 -5.59 -18.44
CA SER A 76 18.99 -5.46 -18.72
C SER A 76 19.73 -4.56 -17.71
N GLY A 77 19.11 -3.47 -17.25
CA GLY A 77 19.72 -2.50 -16.33
C GLY A 77 19.75 -2.92 -14.84
N GLU A 78 20.29 -2.04 -14.00
CA GLU A 78 20.33 -2.20 -12.53
C GLU A 78 19.01 -1.83 -11.85
N THR A 79 18.27 -0.87 -12.41
CA THR A 79 17.00 -0.39 -11.86
C THR A 79 15.96 -0.25 -12.99
N LEU A 80 14.73 -0.65 -12.73
CA LEU A 80 13.61 -0.59 -13.66
C LEU A 80 12.33 -0.19 -12.91
N VAL A 81 11.67 0.88 -13.34
CA VAL A 81 10.31 1.19 -12.91
C VAL A 81 9.36 0.26 -13.69
N LEU A 82 8.69 -0.62 -12.96
CA LEU A 82 7.75 -1.57 -13.53
C LEU A 82 6.37 -0.96 -13.71
N TYR A 83 5.99 -0.09 -12.78
CA TYR A 83 4.67 0.53 -12.76
C TYR A 83 4.73 1.88 -12.06
N ASP A 84 3.94 2.85 -12.54
CA ASP A 84 3.67 4.13 -11.88
C ASP A 84 2.26 4.59 -12.29
N GLY A 85 1.29 4.52 -11.37
CA GLY A 85 -0.11 4.80 -11.66
C GLY A 85 -1.07 4.44 -10.52
N PRO A 86 -2.39 4.39 -10.76
CA PRO A 86 -3.38 4.04 -9.74
C PRO A 86 -3.17 2.68 -9.08
N VAL A 87 -3.30 2.62 -7.76
CA VAL A 87 -3.15 1.36 -7.01
C VAL A 87 -4.13 0.28 -7.49
N ARG A 88 -5.33 0.67 -7.97
CA ARG A 88 -6.34 -0.26 -8.47
C ARG A 88 -5.79 -1.20 -9.55
N ASP A 89 -5.09 -0.65 -10.53
CA ASP A 89 -4.65 -1.40 -11.70
C ASP A 89 -3.39 -2.24 -11.40
N LEU A 90 -2.59 -1.82 -10.42
CA LEU A 90 -1.40 -2.55 -9.98
C LEU A 90 -1.72 -3.81 -9.16
N CYS A 91 -2.77 -3.76 -8.33
CA CYS A 91 -3.12 -4.85 -7.43
C CYS A 91 -3.27 -6.23 -8.11
N PRO A 92 -3.96 -6.39 -9.27
CA PRO A 92 -4.04 -7.69 -9.95
C PRO A 92 -2.71 -8.15 -10.57
N LEU A 93 -1.80 -7.22 -10.90
CA LEU A 93 -0.51 -7.52 -11.51
C LEU A 93 0.56 -7.92 -10.49
N ALA A 94 0.46 -7.43 -9.25
CA ALA A 94 1.45 -7.70 -8.20
C ALA A 94 0.82 -8.03 -6.82
N PRO A 95 -0.18 -8.94 -6.74
CA PRO A 95 -1.04 -9.10 -5.56
C PRO A 95 -0.30 -9.52 -4.30
N SER A 96 0.83 -10.22 -4.44
CA SER A 96 1.68 -10.65 -3.32
C SER A 96 2.58 -9.54 -2.79
N ASN A 97 2.84 -8.50 -3.59
CA ASN A 97 3.87 -7.51 -3.31
C ASN A 97 3.31 -6.17 -2.83
N VAL A 98 2.08 -5.82 -3.22
CA VAL A 98 1.54 -4.45 -3.09
C VAL A 98 0.42 -4.31 -2.05
N ASN A 99 0.33 -5.25 -1.10
CA ASN A 99 -0.60 -5.14 0.04
C ASN A 99 -0.42 -3.81 0.82
N THR A 100 0.81 -3.30 0.93
CA THR A 100 1.08 -1.98 1.52
C THR A 100 0.35 -0.86 0.78
N MET A 101 0.37 -0.89 -0.55
CA MET A 101 -0.28 0.14 -1.37
C MET A 101 -1.80 0.04 -1.28
N ALA A 102 -2.33 -1.19 -1.22
CA ALA A 102 -3.75 -1.41 -0.98
C ALA A 102 -4.19 -0.92 0.42
N CYS A 103 -3.38 -1.13 1.46
CA CYS A 103 -3.62 -0.51 2.78
C CYS A 103 -3.63 1.02 2.71
N ALA A 104 -2.73 1.61 1.92
CA ALA A 104 -2.66 3.05 1.72
C ALA A 104 -3.93 3.59 1.04
N ALA A 105 -4.44 2.89 0.02
CA ALA A 105 -5.70 3.20 -0.64
C ALA A 105 -6.90 3.14 0.33
N ILE A 106 -6.94 2.14 1.22
CA ILE A 106 -7.98 2.02 2.25
C ILE A 106 -7.86 3.14 3.30
N ALA A 107 -6.64 3.50 3.71
CA ALA A 107 -6.38 4.58 4.66
C ALA A 107 -6.79 5.94 4.10
N ALA A 108 -6.50 6.17 2.83
CA ALA A 108 -6.82 7.39 2.10
C ALA A 108 -8.26 7.35 1.55
N SER A 109 -9.26 7.22 2.42
CA SER A 109 -10.66 7.00 2.04
C SER A 109 -11.24 8.01 1.04
N ASN A 110 -10.73 9.26 1.01
CA ASN A 110 -11.15 10.29 0.07
C ASN A 110 -10.48 10.18 -1.33
N LEU A 111 -9.39 9.42 -1.44
CA LEU A 111 -8.68 9.13 -2.68
C LEU A 111 -8.99 7.73 -3.22
N GLY A 112 -9.00 6.72 -2.33
CA GLY A 112 -9.27 5.32 -2.65
C GLY A 112 -8.25 4.70 -3.62
N PHE A 113 -8.58 3.51 -4.12
CA PHE A 113 -7.71 2.75 -5.04
C PHE A 113 -7.49 3.45 -6.39
N ASP A 114 -8.43 4.30 -6.82
CA ASP A 114 -8.37 4.98 -8.11
C ASP A 114 -7.43 6.19 -8.13
N LYS A 115 -7.24 6.88 -6.99
CA LYS A 115 -6.44 8.12 -6.94
C LYS A 115 -5.13 7.98 -6.17
N VAL A 116 -5.02 7.04 -5.23
CA VAL A 116 -3.73 6.74 -4.61
C VAL A 116 -2.80 6.17 -5.69
N GLN A 117 -1.59 6.72 -5.77
CA GLN A 117 -0.59 6.32 -6.74
C GLN A 117 0.33 5.25 -6.16
N GLY A 118 0.51 4.15 -6.89
CA GLY A 118 1.49 3.12 -6.61
C GLY A 118 2.63 3.20 -7.62
N CYS A 119 3.87 3.11 -7.13
CA CYS A 119 5.04 2.94 -7.99
C CYS A 119 5.83 1.71 -7.56
N LEU A 120 6.03 0.76 -8.48
CA LEU A 120 6.77 -0.47 -8.20
C LEU A 120 8.08 -0.45 -8.99
N VAL A 121 9.19 -0.64 -8.28
CA VAL A 121 10.54 -0.56 -8.84
C VAL A 121 11.29 -1.85 -8.53
N ALA A 122 11.91 -2.42 -9.56
CA ALA A 122 12.90 -3.48 -9.44
C ALA A 122 14.31 -2.85 -9.39
N ASP A 123 15.12 -3.22 -8.40
CA ASP A 123 16.50 -2.74 -8.25
C ASP A 123 17.43 -3.87 -7.81
N LYS A 124 18.35 -4.28 -8.70
CA LYS A 124 19.30 -5.40 -8.51
C LYS A 124 20.30 -5.15 -7.37
N ARG A 125 20.47 -3.90 -6.93
CA ARG A 125 21.42 -3.52 -5.87
C ARG A 125 20.85 -3.68 -4.47
N LEU A 126 19.54 -3.91 -4.34
CA LEU A 126 18.88 -3.96 -3.04
C LEU A 126 19.06 -5.31 -2.34
N ALA A 127 19.51 -5.24 -1.09
CA ALA A 127 19.44 -6.33 -0.10
C ALA A 127 18.32 -6.11 0.94
N CYS A 128 17.39 -5.21 0.63
CA CYS A 128 16.30 -4.80 1.50
C CYS A 128 15.05 -4.44 0.69
N HIS A 129 13.93 -4.32 1.38
CA HIS A 129 12.70 -3.72 0.86
C HIS A 129 12.63 -2.26 1.28
N ILE A 130 12.45 -1.37 0.31
CA ILE A 130 12.24 0.05 0.57
C ILE A 130 10.78 0.40 0.26
N ILE A 131 10.15 1.14 1.15
CA ILE A 131 8.82 1.70 0.98
C ILE A 131 8.93 3.20 1.25
N GLU A 132 8.60 4.00 0.26
CA GLU A 132 8.53 5.45 0.34
C GLU A 132 7.06 5.85 0.31
N ILE A 133 6.65 6.72 1.22
CA ILE A 133 5.28 7.22 1.33
C ILE A 133 5.35 8.74 1.25
N ASP A 134 4.79 9.27 0.18
CA ASP A 134 4.72 10.71 -0.10
C ASP A 134 3.28 11.17 0.06
N VAL A 135 3.07 12.10 0.98
CA VAL A 135 1.76 12.68 1.34
C VAL A 135 1.78 14.15 0.94
N VAL A 136 0.68 14.61 0.33
CA VAL A 136 0.42 16.02 0.07
C VAL A 136 -0.92 16.41 0.70
N GLY A 137 -0.93 17.48 1.48
CA GLY A 137 -2.08 18.05 2.16
C GLY A 137 -2.49 19.42 1.62
N PRO A 138 -3.16 20.26 2.44
CA PRO A 138 -3.61 21.59 2.04
C PRO A 138 -2.47 22.51 1.62
N SER A 139 -2.78 23.48 0.75
CA SER A 139 -1.87 24.55 0.34
C SER A 139 -2.14 25.83 1.12
N ASN A 140 -1.10 26.63 1.37
CA ASN A 140 -1.22 27.98 1.91
C ASN A 140 -1.44 29.01 0.77
N ASN A 141 -1.66 30.28 1.13
CA ASN A 141 -1.87 31.37 0.16
C ASN A 141 -0.63 31.67 -0.70
N ASN A 142 0.55 31.17 -0.31
CA ASN A 142 1.81 31.37 -1.03
C ASN A 142 2.10 30.22 -2.01
N GLY A 143 1.23 29.20 -2.08
CA GLY A 143 1.38 28.04 -2.95
C GLY A 143 2.15 26.87 -2.34
N ASP A 144 2.68 26.98 -1.12
CA ASP A 144 3.32 25.86 -0.44
C ASP A 144 2.28 24.86 0.04
N CYS A 145 2.58 23.57 -0.06
CA CYS A 145 1.70 22.50 0.40
C CYS A 145 2.26 21.83 1.65
N PHE A 146 1.38 21.40 2.56
CA PHE A 146 1.76 20.44 3.59
C PHE A 146 2.27 19.16 2.90
N THR A 147 3.45 18.69 3.27
CA THR A 147 4.03 17.46 2.72
C THR A 147 4.66 16.60 3.81
N VAL A 148 4.57 15.28 3.65
CA VAL A 148 5.28 14.32 4.49
C VAL A 148 5.91 13.27 3.58
N ARG A 149 7.19 12.98 3.82
CA ARG A 149 7.90 11.88 3.16
C ARG A 149 8.42 10.93 4.23
N THR A 150 7.98 9.68 4.18
CA THR A 150 8.50 8.60 5.03
C THR A 150 9.27 7.61 4.16
N VAL A 151 10.41 7.13 4.64
CA VAL A 151 11.17 6.03 4.02
C VAL A 151 11.33 4.91 5.04
N ARG A 152 10.78 3.75 4.74
CA ARG A 152 10.95 2.53 5.52
C ARG A 152 11.88 1.58 4.77
N THR A 153 13.01 1.26 5.39
CA THR A 153 13.98 0.29 4.89
C THR A 153 13.93 -0.96 5.76
N ASN A 154 13.58 -2.09 5.18
CA ASN A 154 13.45 -3.36 5.89
C ASN A 154 14.41 -4.40 5.27
N PRO A 155 15.47 -4.83 5.97
CA PRO A 155 16.35 -5.89 5.49
C PRO A 155 15.57 -7.15 5.09
N SER A 156 15.97 -7.79 4.00
CA SER A 156 15.28 -8.97 3.49
C SER A 156 16.27 -9.99 2.94
N GLN A 157 16.05 -11.27 3.21
CA GLN A 157 16.78 -12.32 2.51
C GLN A 157 16.49 -12.26 1.00
N SER A 158 17.46 -12.67 0.18
CA SER A 158 17.28 -12.70 -1.27
C SER A 158 16.06 -13.56 -1.64
N GLY A 159 15.19 -13.04 -2.51
CA GLY A 159 13.97 -13.72 -2.94
C GLY A 159 12.80 -13.68 -1.94
N ALA A 160 13.00 -13.14 -0.73
CA ALA A 160 11.90 -12.99 0.22
C ALA A 160 10.92 -11.93 -0.27
N VAL A 161 9.64 -12.27 -0.38
CA VAL A 161 8.57 -11.35 -0.83
C VAL A 161 8.21 -10.33 0.27
N THR A 162 8.32 -10.75 1.53
CA THR A 162 7.90 -10.01 2.72
C THR A 162 9.00 -10.08 3.77
N GLY A 163 9.37 -8.94 4.35
CA GLY A 163 10.38 -8.89 5.42
C GLY A 163 9.78 -9.17 6.80
N ASN A 164 10.60 -9.67 7.73
CA ASN A 164 10.20 -10.16 9.06
C ASN A 164 9.37 -9.15 9.88
N GLU A 165 9.73 -7.86 9.84
CA GLU A 165 8.99 -6.79 10.54
C GLU A 165 7.51 -6.68 10.12
N THR A 166 7.17 -7.15 8.91
CA THR A 166 5.79 -7.16 8.43
C THR A 166 4.96 -8.25 9.13
N TYR A 167 5.58 -9.40 9.46
CA TYR A 167 4.92 -10.46 10.20
C TYR A 167 4.63 -10.05 11.65
N ALA A 168 5.59 -9.41 12.31
CA ALA A 168 5.40 -8.88 13.66
C ALA A 168 4.27 -7.84 13.70
N SER A 169 4.25 -6.93 12.72
CA SER A 169 3.17 -5.95 12.55
C SER A 169 1.81 -6.64 12.36
N PHE A 170 1.71 -7.61 11.45
CA PHE A 170 0.47 -8.35 11.20
C PHE A 170 -0.05 -9.07 12.44
N LEU A 171 0.82 -9.68 13.25
CA LEU A 171 0.44 -10.31 14.51
C LEU A 171 -0.18 -9.29 15.48
N GLN A 172 0.37 -8.08 15.57
CA GLN A 172 -0.21 -7.01 16.40
C GLN A 172 -1.56 -6.54 15.85
N SER A 173 -1.72 -6.46 14.53
CA SER A 173 -3.01 -6.17 13.90
C SER A 173 -4.08 -7.20 14.30
N VAL A 174 -3.76 -8.49 14.31
CA VAL A 174 -4.67 -9.56 14.76
C VAL A 174 -5.08 -9.36 16.22
N LYS A 175 -4.14 -9.03 17.10
CA LYS A 175 -4.45 -8.74 18.52
C LYS A 175 -5.35 -7.52 18.70
N ARG A 176 -5.25 -6.54 17.79
CA ARG A 176 -6.05 -5.30 17.78
C ARG A 176 -7.40 -5.43 17.06
N ALA A 177 -7.62 -6.51 16.31
CA ALA A 177 -8.83 -6.75 15.54
C ALA A 177 -10.00 -7.23 16.43
N ARG A 178 -10.39 -6.40 17.40
CA ARG A 178 -11.49 -6.68 18.32
C ARG A 178 -12.18 -5.40 18.78
N CYS A 179 -13.48 -5.50 19.02
CA CYS A 179 -14.29 -4.48 19.70
C CYS A 179 -14.26 -3.06 19.10
N LYS A 180 -14.02 -2.90 17.78
CA LYS A 180 -14.07 -1.58 17.13
C LYS A 180 -15.45 -1.21 16.55
N GLY A 181 -16.42 -2.13 16.63
CA GLY A 181 -17.76 -1.95 16.08
C GLY A 181 -17.80 -2.00 14.54
N PRO A 182 -18.92 -1.60 13.93
CA PRO A 182 -19.06 -1.50 12.48
C PRO A 182 -18.04 -0.54 11.86
N GLY A 183 -17.66 -0.80 10.62
CA GLY A 183 -16.78 0.04 9.82
C GLY A 183 -15.52 -0.67 9.32
N VAL A 184 -14.73 0.04 8.51
CA VAL A 184 -13.45 -0.42 7.98
C VAL A 184 -12.33 0.04 8.92
N HIS A 185 -11.59 -0.91 9.47
CA HIS A 185 -10.62 -0.66 10.53
C HIS A 185 -9.22 -1.10 10.10
N LEU A 186 -8.30 -0.15 9.96
CA LEU A 186 -6.87 -0.47 9.91
C LEU A 186 -6.38 -0.83 11.32
N CYS A 187 -5.63 -1.93 11.41
CA CYS A 187 -5.23 -2.58 12.66
C CYS A 187 -3.72 -2.74 12.73
#